data_AF-A0A7Z9Y7I7-F1
#
_entry.id   AF-A0A7Z9Y7I7-F1
#
_cell.length_a   1.000
_cell.length_b   1.000
_cell.length_c   1.000
_cell.angle_alpha   90.00
_cell.angle_beta   90.00
_cell.angle_gamma   90.00
#
_symmetry.space_group_name_H-M   'P 1'
#
loop_
_entity.id
_entity.type
_entity.pdbx_description
1 polymer ?
#
loop_
_entity_poly.entity_id
_entity_poly.type
_entity_poly.pdbx_seq_one_letter_code
_entity_poly.pdbx_strand_id
1 'polypeptide(L)'
;MSNLGLQIVYRELNRHPDVRCERFFLERGAPGRSVESNSALSEFDVWAFSIPFELDYLNLPKFFSHLNIPSLSGERGPRDPIVMAGGIAPPPTPNR
;
A
#
# COMPACT_ATOMS: atom_id res chain seq x y z
N MET A 1 -0.91 -15.58 -2.75
CA MET A 1 -0.52 -14.90 -4.00
C MET A 1 1.00 -14.75 -4.03
N SER A 2 1.68 -15.51 -4.90
CA SER A 2 3.13 -15.47 -5.10
C SER A 2 3.49 -14.37 -6.11
N ASN A 3 3.47 -13.10 -5.67
CA ASN A 3 4.00 -12.00 -6.47
C ASN A 3 5.51 -11.91 -6.24
N LEU A 4 6.29 -12.45 -7.18
CA LEU A 4 7.76 -12.45 -7.09
C LEU A 4 8.34 -11.03 -7.00
N GLY A 5 7.75 -10.06 -7.72
CA GLY A 5 8.17 -8.67 -7.66
C GLY A 5 8.01 -8.08 -6.26
N LEU A 6 6.86 -8.34 -5.61
CA LEU A 6 6.63 -7.94 -4.22
C LEU A 6 7.64 -8.61 -3.28
N GLN A 7 7.96 -9.90 -3.47
CA GLN A 7 8.94 -10.60 -2.65
C GLN A 7 10.36 -10.04 -2.79
N ILE A 8 10.75 -9.63 -3.99
CA ILE A 8 12.06 -9.00 -4.25
C ILE A 8 12.13 -7.64 -3.55
N VAL A 9 11.15 -6.76 -3.78
CA VAL A 9 11.12 -5.42 -3.15
C VAL A 9 11.08 -5.53 -1.63
N TYR A 10 10.23 -6.41 -1.09
CA TYR A 10 10.14 -6.67 0.34
C TYR A 10 11.47 -7.14 0.94
N ARG A 11 12.17 -8.05 0.24
CA ARG A 11 13.47 -8.55 0.67
C ARG A 11 14.52 -7.45 0.66
N GLU A 12 14.62 -6.70 -0.43
CA GLU A 12 15.63 -5.65 -0.55
C GLU A 12 15.43 -4.51 0.45
N LEU A 13 14.18 -4.10 0.70
CA LEU A 13 13.87 -3.10 1.73
C LEU A 13 14.28 -3.58 3.14
N ASN A 14 13.93 -4.81 3.50
CA ASN A 14 14.28 -5.38 4.82
C ASN A 14 15.77 -5.76 4.97
N ARG A 15 16.58 -5.68 3.90
CA ARG A 15 18.04 -5.81 4.01
C ARG A 15 18.71 -4.52 4.50
N HIS A 16 18.02 -3.39 4.41
CA HIS A 16 18.54 -2.13 4.89
C HIS A 16 18.35 -2.04 6.42
N PRO A 17 19.41 -1.77 7.20
CA PRO A 17 19.35 -1.82 8.67
C PRO A 17 18.35 -0.82 9.27
N ASP A 18 18.13 0.30 8.61
CA ASP A 18 17.23 1.37 9.07
C ASP A 18 15.80 1.29 8.50
N VAL A 19 15.47 0.23 7.76
CA VAL A 19 14.15 0.09 7.10
C VAL A 19 13.45 -1.17 7.59
N ARG A 20 12.23 -0.97 8.09
CA ARG A 20 11.30 -2.06 8.42
C ARG A 20 10.17 -2.07 7.40
N CYS A 21 10.14 -3.06 6.53
CA CYS A 21 9.06 -3.24 5.57
C CYS A 21 8.18 -4.42 5.99
N GLU A 22 6.88 -4.14 6.17
CA GLU A 22 5.88 -5.14 6.57
C GLU A 22 4.72 -5.16 5.58
N ARG A 23 4.03 -6.29 5.51
CA ARG A 23 2.93 -6.51 4.57
C ARG A 23 1.60 -6.30 5.26
N PHE A 24 0.73 -5.59 4.55
CA PHE A 24 -0.65 -5.34 4.96
C PHE A 24 -1.57 -5.87 3.89
N PHE A 25 -2.59 -6.61 4.30
CA PHE A 25 -3.65 -7.08 3.40
C PHE A 25 -4.97 -6.45 3.81
N LEU A 26 -5.72 -6.01 2.81
CA LEU A 26 -7.08 -5.54 3.01
C LEU A 26 -8.01 -6.75 3.10
N GLU A 27 -8.10 -7.38 4.27
CA GLU A 27 -9.10 -8.41 4.52
C GLU A 27 -10.41 -7.76 5.00
N ARG A 28 -11.53 -8.09 4.31
CA ARG A 28 -12.92 -7.78 4.73
C ARG A 28 -13.15 -6.36 5.25
N GLY A 29 -12.53 -5.36 4.63
CA GLY A 29 -12.81 -3.95 4.91
C GLY A 29 -12.09 -3.35 6.11
N ALA A 30 -11.02 -3.95 6.65
CA ALA A 30 -10.21 -3.26 7.66
C ALA A 30 -8.71 -3.50 7.44
N PRO A 31 -7.96 -2.50 6.92
CA PRO A 31 -6.51 -2.55 6.96
C PRO A 31 -6.05 -2.12 8.35
N GLY A 32 -5.93 -3.08 9.27
CA GLY A 32 -5.58 -2.76 10.65
C GLY A 32 -4.11 -2.94 10.95
N ARG A 33 -3.57 -4.09 10.55
CA ARG A 33 -2.35 -4.62 11.15
C ARG A 33 -1.48 -5.35 10.14
N SER A 34 -0.17 -5.30 10.38
CA SER A 34 0.79 -6.02 9.58
C SER A 34 0.70 -7.52 9.83
N VAL A 35 1.10 -8.31 8.83
CA VAL A 35 1.15 -9.77 8.94
C VAL A 35 2.31 -10.24 9.80
N GLU A 36 3.43 -9.53 9.76
CA GLU A 36 4.67 -9.95 10.42
C GLU A 36 4.64 -9.70 11.94
N SER A 37 4.35 -8.46 12.34
CA SER A 37 4.46 -8.04 13.75
C SER A 37 3.14 -7.62 14.38
N ASN A 38 2.04 -7.65 13.61
CA ASN A 38 0.74 -7.14 14.06
C ASN A 38 0.77 -5.65 14.44
N SER A 39 1.76 -4.89 13.94
CA SER A 39 1.90 -3.44 14.12
C SER A 39 0.77 -2.69 13.43
N ALA A 40 0.37 -1.55 14.01
CA ALA A 40 -0.61 -0.67 13.41
C ALA A 40 -0.02 0.02 12.18
N LEU A 41 -0.84 0.22 11.14
CA LEU A 41 -0.39 0.87 9.90
C LEU A 41 0.06 2.32 10.13
N SER A 42 -0.45 2.99 11.17
CA SER A 42 -0.05 4.34 11.59
C SER A 42 1.39 4.42 12.13
N GLU A 43 2.05 3.30 12.40
CA GLU A 43 3.46 3.25 12.83
C GLU A 43 4.44 3.37 11.64
N PHE A 44 3.95 3.42 10.40
CA PHE A 44 4.78 3.41 9.20
C PHE A 44 4.66 4.73 8.45
N ASP A 45 5.81 5.35 8.16
CA ASP A 45 5.89 6.63 7.45
C ASP A 45 5.63 6.52 5.94
N VAL A 46 5.81 5.32 5.38
CA VAL A 46 5.73 5.06 3.95
C VAL A 46 4.83 3.87 3.68
N TRP A 47 3.83 4.06 2.83
CA TRP A 47 2.88 3.05 2.41
C TRP A 47 3.04 2.77 0.91
N ALA A 48 3.38 1.54 0.57
CA ALA A 48 3.58 1.11 -0.81
C ALA A 48 2.49 0.11 -1.23
N PHE A 49 1.68 0.47 -2.22
CA PHE A 49 0.65 -0.39 -2.79
C PHE A 49 1.19 -1.12 -4.01
N SER A 50 1.10 -2.46 -4.00
CA SER A 50 1.33 -3.28 -5.18
C SER A 50 -0.01 -3.55 -5.86
N ILE A 51 -0.19 -3.07 -7.09
CA ILE A 51 -1.42 -3.17 -7.89
C ILE A 51 -1.15 -4.08 -9.09
N PRO A 52 -1.32 -5.40 -8.95
CA PRO A 52 -1.07 -6.34 -10.04
C PRO A 52 -2.14 -6.28 -11.14
N PHE A 53 -3.38 -5.91 -10.80
CA PHE A 53 -4.51 -5.88 -11.74
C PHE A 53 -5.26 -4.56 -11.70
N GLU A 54 -5.90 -4.20 -12.81
CA GLU A 54 -6.68 -2.96 -12.95
C GLU A 54 -7.82 -2.85 -11.93
N LEU A 55 -8.50 -3.95 -11.62
CA LEU A 55 -9.59 -3.94 -10.63
C LEU A 55 -9.12 -3.57 -9.22
N ASP A 56 -7.83 -3.72 -8.92
CA ASP A 56 -7.27 -3.36 -7.62
C ASP A 56 -7.22 -1.83 -7.41
N TYR A 57 -7.31 -1.02 -8.47
CA TYR A 57 -7.45 0.45 -8.33
C TYR A 57 -8.69 0.83 -7.54
N LEU A 58 -9.78 0.06 -7.62
CA LEU A 58 -11.03 0.32 -6.89
C LEU A 58 -10.91 0.08 -5.38
N ASN A 59 -9.85 -0.61 -4.95
CA ASN A 59 -9.60 -0.87 -3.54
C ASN A 59 -8.83 0.27 -2.86
N LEU A 60 -8.09 1.09 -3.62
CA LEU A 60 -7.32 2.23 -3.08
C LEU A 60 -8.24 3.28 -2.40
N PRO A 61 -9.31 3.80 -3.02
CA PRO A 61 -10.20 4.75 -2.35
C PRO A 61 -10.83 4.17 -1.08
N LYS A 62 -11.25 2.89 -1.12
CA LYS A 62 -11.78 2.19 0.04
C LYS A 62 -10.76 2.14 1.17
N PHE A 63 -9.49 1.90 0.84
CA PHE A 63 -8.39 1.88 1.80
C PHE A 63 -8.18 3.25 2.46
N PHE A 64 -8.12 4.33 1.68
CA PHE A 64 -7.97 5.69 2.21
C PHE A 64 -9.15 6.08 3.11
N SER A 65 -10.39 5.77 2.71
CA SER A 65 -11.57 6.04 3.53
C SER A 65 -11.56 5.31 4.87
N HIS A 66 -11.07 4.06 4.92
CA HIS A 66 -11.00 3.30 6.18
C HIS A 66 -9.93 3.83 7.15
N LEU A 67 -8.90 4.51 6.63
CA LEU A 67 -7.78 4.99 7.42
C LEU A 67 -7.83 6.49 7.70
N ASN A 68 -8.91 7.15 7.29
CA ASN A 68 -9.11 8.59 7.42
C ASN A 68 -7.95 9.42 6.86
N ILE A 69 -7.33 8.97 5.77
CA ILE A 69 -6.25 9.70 5.11
C ILE A 69 -6.77 10.35 3.84
N PRO A 70 -6.37 11.61 3.55
CA PRO A 70 -6.74 12.27 2.32
C PRO A 70 -6.31 11.49 1.08
N SER A 71 -7.25 11.23 0.18
CA SER A 71 -7.00 10.56 -1.09
C SER A 71 -6.09 11.40 -2.01
N LEU A 72 -6.18 12.72 -1.90
CA LEU A 72 -5.41 13.66 -2.71
C LEU A 72 -4.10 14.03 -2.01
N SER A 73 -3.00 14.02 -2.76
CA SER A 73 -1.67 14.37 -2.23
C SER A 73 -1.60 15.81 -1.71
N GLY A 74 -2.32 16.75 -2.34
CA GLY A 74 -2.35 18.16 -1.94
C GLY A 74 -3.09 18.44 -0.63
N GLU A 75 -3.86 17.47 -0.13
CA GLU A 75 -4.58 17.57 1.15
C GLU A 75 -3.82 16.93 2.31
N ARG A 76 -2.66 16.33 2.03
CA ARG A 76 -1.83 15.63 3.04
C ARG A 76 -0.88 16.59 3.75
N GLY A 77 -0.82 16.47 5.06
CA GLY A 77 0.09 17.23 5.92
C GLY A 77 1.38 16.48 6.26
N PRO A 78 2.28 17.11 7.03
CA PRO A 78 3.56 16.51 7.45
C PRO A 78 3.44 15.27 8.34
N ARG A 79 2.23 14.98 8.87
CA ARG A 79 1.95 13.82 9.71
C ARG A 79 1.34 12.65 8.92
N ASP A 80 0.98 12.88 7.67
CA ASP A 80 0.40 11.84 6.81
C ASP A 80 1.53 11.03 6.15
N PRO A 81 1.30 9.72 5.94
CA PRO A 81 2.30 8.86 5.34
C PRO A 81 2.51 9.21 3.86
N ILE A 82 3.74 9.02 3.39
CA ILE A 82 4.06 9.02 1.97
C ILE A 82 3.41 7.80 1.35
N VAL A 83 2.54 8.00 0.36
CA VAL A 83 1.92 6.88 -0.37
C VAL A 83 2.47 6.77 -1.77
N MET A 84 2.89 5.56 -2.12
CA MET A 84 3.33 5.18 -3.45
C MET A 84 2.51 3.97 -3.92
N ALA A 85 2.23 3.90 -5.21
CA ALA A 85 1.57 2.76 -5.82
C ALA A 85 2.33 2.34 -7.08
N GLY A 86 2.44 1.03 -7.30
CA GLY A 86 3.13 0.47 -8.46
C GLY A 86 2.68 -0.95 -8.78
N GLY A 87 2.98 -1.41 -9.98
CA GLY A 87 2.60 -2.73 -10.48
C GLY A 87 2.48 -2.72 -11.99
N ILE A 88 2.23 -3.89 -12.58
CA ILE A 88 2.11 -4.03 -14.04
C ILE A 88 0.71 -3.66 -14.56
N ALA A 89 -0.22 -3.27 -13.68
CA ALA A 89 -1.58 -2.95 -14.06
C ALA A 89 -1.59 -1.95 -15.22
N PRO A 90 -2.04 -2.36 -16.42
CA PRO A 90 -2.23 -1.44 -17.52
C PRO A 90 -3.13 -0.31 -17.04
N PRO A 91 -2.95 0.93 -17.52
CA PRO A 91 -3.91 1.99 -17.22
C PRO A 91 -5.30 1.48 -17.59
N PRO A 92 -6.33 1.77 -16.79
CA PRO A 92 -7.69 1.39 -17.15
C PRO A 92 -7.98 1.99 -18.51
N THR A 93 -7.96 1.16 -19.56
CA THR A 93 -8.18 1.64 -20.91
C THR A 93 -9.59 2.20 -20.94
N PRO A 94 -9.77 3.52 -21.16
CA PRO A 94 -11.10 4.05 -21.33
C PRO A 94 -11.57 3.51 -22.68
N ASN A 95 -12.41 2.47 -22.66
CA ASN A 95 -13.14 2.10 -23.85
C ASN A 95 -14.13 3.25 -24.12
N ARG A 96 -14.02 3.82 -25.32
CA ARG A 96 -14.87 4.90 -25.82
C ARG A 96 -16.35 4.60 -25.69
#